data_AF-G3EM99-F1
#
_entry.id   AF-G3EM99-F1
#
_cell.length_a   1.000
_cell.length_b   1.000
_cell.length_c   1.000
_cell.angle_alpha   90.00
_cell.angle_beta   90.00
_cell.angle_gamma   90.00
#
_symmetry.space_group_name_H-M   'P 1'
#
loop_
_entity.id
_entity.type
_entity.pdbx_description
1 polymer ?
#
loop_
_entity_poly.entity_id
_entity_poly.type
_entity_poly.pdbx_seq_one_letter_code
_entity_poly.pdbx_strand_id
1 'polypeptide(L)'
;ATGARWTEVATLKPAQITNCRVTFLKTKNGKKRTVPISEVLEKKVKEEASAKLFKVDYEKFCGILRRVKPDIPPNQATHILRHTFASHFMMNGG
;
A
#
# COMPACT_ATOMS: atom_id res chain seq x y z
N ALA A 1 4.13 -2.29 6.26
CA ALA A 1 2.81 -2.64 6.84
C ALA A 1 2.14 -3.80 6.11
N THR A 2 1.89 -3.76 4.78
CA THR A 2 1.03 -4.80 4.14
C THR A 2 1.50 -5.41 2.81
N GLY A 3 2.54 -4.87 2.16
CA GLY A 3 3.00 -5.37 0.85
C GLY A 3 1.95 -5.30 -0.26
N ALA A 4 1.03 -4.32 -0.17
CA ALA A 4 0.00 -4.08 -1.17
C ALA A 4 0.57 -3.46 -2.45
N ARG A 5 -0.03 -3.78 -3.61
CA ARG A 5 0.29 -3.06 -4.86
C ARG A 5 -0.33 -1.67 -4.80
N TRP A 6 0.28 -0.70 -5.50
CA TRP A 6 -0.26 0.66 -5.59
C TRP A 6 -1.75 0.71 -5.96
N THR A 7 -2.16 -0.04 -6.98
CA THR A 7 -3.55 -0.09 -7.46
C THR A 7 -4.52 -0.67 -6.45
N GLU A 8 -4.07 -1.60 -5.59
CA GLU A 8 -4.88 -2.22 -4.53
C GLU A 8 -5.18 -1.21 -3.41
N VAL A 9 -4.23 -0.31 -3.13
CA VAL A 9 -4.37 0.73 -2.09
C VAL A 9 -5.12 1.95 -2.64
N ALA A 10 -4.82 2.37 -3.87
CA ALA A 10 -5.46 3.53 -4.50
C ALA A 10 -6.98 3.37 -4.67
N THR A 11 -7.47 2.13 -4.72
CA THR A 11 -8.89 1.80 -4.86
C THR A 11 -9.54 1.28 -3.57
N LEU A 12 -8.79 1.31 -2.47
CA LEU A 12 -9.25 0.80 -1.18
C LEU A 12 -10.44 1.65 -0.68
N LYS A 13 -11.42 0.98 -0.05
CA LYS A 13 -12.58 1.63 0.58
C LYS A 13 -12.50 1.54 2.10
N PRO A 14 -13.06 2.50 2.86
CA PRO A 14 -13.07 2.46 4.32
C PRO A 14 -13.61 1.15 4.90
N ALA A 15 -14.67 0.60 4.27
CA ALA A 15 -15.27 -0.67 4.67
C ALA A 15 -14.35 -1.90 4.56
N GLN A 16 -13.22 -1.78 3.84
CA GLN A 16 -12.21 -2.83 3.74
C GLN A 16 -11.17 -2.78 4.87
N ILE A 17 -11.26 -1.79 5.77
CA ILE A 17 -10.38 -1.61 6.92
C ILE A 17 -11.23 -1.72 8.19
N THR A 18 -11.14 -2.87 8.84
CA THR A 18 -11.89 -3.15 10.07
C THR A 18 -11.07 -4.01 11.01
N ASN A 19 -11.23 -3.79 12.32
CA ASN A 19 -10.61 -4.59 13.39
C ASN A 19 -9.11 -4.81 13.18
N CYS A 20 -8.36 -3.73 12.92
CA CYS A 20 -6.93 -3.74 12.67
C CYS A 20 -6.51 -4.65 11.50
N ARG A 21 -7.37 -4.79 10.49
CA ARG A 21 -7.12 -5.62 9.30
C ARG A 21 -7.53 -4.89 8.03
N VAL A 22 -6.76 -5.08 6.97
CA VAL A 22 -7.07 -4.58 5.62
C VAL A 22 -7.37 -5.74 4.69
N THR A 23 -8.52 -5.71 4.02
CA THR A 23 -8.94 -6.75 3.07
C THR A 23 -8.86 -6.26 1.64
N PHE A 24 -7.98 -6.85 0.84
CA PHE A 24 -7.82 -6.53 -0.58
C PHE A 24 -8.72 -7.44 -1.43
N LEU A 25 -9.70 -6.84 -2.11
CA LEU A 25 -10.76 -7.56 -2.84
C LEU A 25 -10.41 -7.88 -4.31
N LYS A 26 -9.76 -6.96 -5.02
CA LYS A 26 -9.35 -7.13 -6.41
C LYS A 26 -7.83 -7.27 -6.48
N THR A 27 -7.35 -8.50 -6.49
CA THR A 27 -5.95 -8.80 -6.80
C THR A 27 -5.83 -9.30 -8.24
N LYS A 28 -4.62 -9.25 -8.81
CA LYS A 28 -4.32 -9.78 -10.15
C LYS A 28 -4.88 -11.20 -10.42
N ASN A 29 -5.07 -12.01 -9.38
CA ASN A 29 -5.53 -13.39 -9.49
C ASN A 29 -6.93 -13.61 -8.89
N GLY A 30 -7.69 -12.53 -8.60
CA GLY A 30 -9.04 -12.58 -8.04
C GLY A 30 -9.14 -13.07 -6.57
N LYS A 31 -8.06 -13.61 -6.00
CA LYS A 31 -8.03 -14.06 -4.61
C LYS A 31 -8.06 -12.88 -3.65
N LYS A 32 -9.02 -12.89 -2.74
CA LYS A 32 -9.10 -11.94 -1.62
C LYS A 32 -8.01 -12.30 -0.61
N ARG A 33 -7.36 -11.29 -0.04
CA ARG A 33 -6.41 -11.47 1.06
C ARG A 33 -6.62 -10.43 2.14
N THR A 34 -6.42 -10.83 3.39
CA THR A 34 -6.53 -9.94 4.55
C THR A 34 -5.20 -9.88 5.27
N VAL A 35 -4.72 -8.67 5.52
CA VAL A 35 -3.43 -8.42 6.17
C VAL A 35 -3.67 -7.65 7.48
N PRO A 36 -3.15 -8.13 8.62
CA PRO A 36 -3.23 -7.37 9.86
C PRO A 36 -2.40 -6.08 9.75
N ILE A 37 -2.89 -5.03 10.39
CA ILE A 37 -2.23 -3.72 10.53
C ILE A 37 -2.23 -3.31 11.99
N SER A 38 -1.40 -2.33 12.35
CA SER A 38 -1.43 -1.76 13.69
C SER A 38 -2.65 -0.85 13.88
N GLU A 39 -3.12 -0.75 15.12
CA GLU A 39 -4.23 0.15 15.50
C GLU A 39 -3.89 1.61 15.19
N VAL A 40 -2.65 2.02 15.43
CA VAL A 40 -2.14 3.36 15.07
C VAL A 40 -2.29 3.64 13.58
N LEU A 41 -2.03 2.64 12.73
CA LEU A 41 -2.18 2.79 11.28
C LEU A 41 -3.66 2.84 10.89
N GLU A 42 -4.50 2.01 11.49
CA GLU A 42 -5.95 2.04 11.24
C GLU A 42 -6.55 3.40 11.59
N LYS A 43 -6.20 3.95 12.76
CA LYS A 43 -6.66 5.27 13.21
C LYS A 43 -6.25 6.37 12.26
N LYS A 44 -4.95 6.45 11.91
CA LYS A 44 -4.43 7.45 10.95
C LYS A 44 -5.16 7.39 9.60
N VAL A 45 -5.39 6.18 9.10
CA VAL A 45 -6.05 6.00 7.80
C VAL A 45 -7.53 6.38 7.87
N LYS A 46 -8.23 6.10 8.98
CA LYS A 46 -9.64 6.47 9.18
C LYS A 46 -9.83 7.97 9.38
N GLU A 47 -8.91 8.65 10.05
CA GLU A 47 -8.96 10.11 10.25
C GLU A 47 -8.88 10.89 8.94
N GLU A 48 -8.11 10.41 7.96
CA GLU A 48 -8.01 11.04 6.63
C GLU A 48 -9.12 10.62 5.64
N ALA A 49 -9.99 9.67 6.01
CA ALA A 49 -10.93 9.00 5.13
C ALA A 49 -12.26 9.77 4.96
N SER A 50 -12.30 10.89 4.25
CA SER A 50 -13.54 11.70 4.18
C SER A 50 -14.48 11.40 2.99
N ALA A 51 -14.06 10.68 1.94
CA ALA A 51 -14.95 10.26 0.83
C ALA A 51 -14.37 9.13 -0.06
N LYS A 52 -13.10 9.27 -0.44
CA LYS A 52 -12.22 8.22 -0.98
C LYS A 52 -11.05 8.13 0.00
N LEU A 53 -10.63 6.92 0.39
CA LEU A 53 -9.55 6.76 1.38
C LEU A 53 -8.29 7.54 1.01
N PHE A 54 -7.98 7.60 -0.28
CA PHE A 54 -6.81 8.32 -0.78
C PHE A 54 -7.14 9.06 -2.08
N LYS A 55 -6.75 10.34 -2.18
CA LYS A 55 -6.60 11.05 -3.45
C LYS A 55 -5.12 11.00 -3.83
N VAL A 56 -4.75 9.99 -4.59
CA VAL A 56 -3.36 9.71 -4.94
C VAL A 56 -3.05 10.15 -6.37
N ASP A 57 -2.00 10.95 -6.52
CA ASP A 57 -1.41 11.34 -7.80
C ASP A 57 -0.18 10.47 -8.07
N TYR A 58 -0.29 9.60 -9.08
CA TYR A 58 0.73 8.63 -9.43
C TYR A 58 1.99 9.29 -10.02
N GLU A 59 1.83 10.31 -10.85
CA GLU A 59 2.97 10.98 -11.49
C GLU A 59 3.77 11.76 -10.45
N LYS A 60 3.07 12.45 -9.55
CA LYS A 60 3.69 13.14 -8.42
C LYS A 60 4.45 12.16 -7.52
N PHE A 61 3.86 11.01 -7.21
CA PHE A 61 4.53 9.96 -6.45
C PHE A 61 5.80 9.47 -7.15
N CYS A 62 5.72 9.14 -8.44
CA CYS A 62 6.88 8.70 -9.23
C CYS A 62 7.97 9.77 -9.34
N GLY A 63 7.57 11.05 -9.44
CA GLY A 63 8.48 12.18 -9.47
C GLY A 63 9.25 12.34 -8.16
N ILE A 64 8.56 12.32 -7.02
CA ILE A 64 9.20 12.40 -5.69
C ILE A 64 10.10 11.19 -5.47
N LEU A 65 9.62 9.99 -5.79
CA LEU A 65 10.36 8.76 -5.58
C LEU A 65 11.67 8.73 -6.40
N ARG A 66 11.66 9.21 -7.65
CA ARG A 66 12.87 9.33 -8.47
C ARG A 66 13.86 10.36 -7.94
N ARG A 67 13.39 11.42 -7.28
CA ARG A 67 14.28 12.39 -6.62
C ARG A 67 15.01 11.79 -5.41
N VAL A 68 14.30 10.97 -4.63
CA VAL A 68 14.87 10.33 -3.42
C VAL A 68 15.73 9.11 -3.78
N LYS A 69 15.35 8.39 -4.84
CA LYS A 69 16.03 7.18 -5.28
C LYS A 69 16.19 7.21 -6.82
N PRO A 70 17.23 7.88 -7.33
CA PRO A 70 17.42 8.11 -8.76
C PRO A 70 17.81 6.85 -9.54
N ASP A 71 18.30 5.81 -8.85
CA ASP A 71 18.72 4.53 -9.42
C ASP A 71 17.55 3.55 -9.68
N ILE A 72 16.30 3.98 -9.49
CA ILE A 72 15.14 3.12 -9.73
C ILE A 72 14.99 2.81 -11.22
N PRO A 73 14.95 1.52 -11.61
CA PRO A 73 14.69 1.14 -12.99
C PRO A 73 13.33 1.65 -13.47
N PRO A 74 13.18 1.98 -14.77
CA PRO A 74 11.89 2.37 -15.32
C PRO A 74 10.82 1.31 -15.00
N ASN A 75 9.59 1.77 -14.71
CA ASN A 75 8.42 0.96 -14.36
C ASN A 75 8.46 0.23 -13.00
N GLN A 76 9.48 0.41 -12.16
CA GLN A 76 9.53 -0.19 -10.81
C GLN A 76 8.83 0.62 -9.71
N ALA A 77 8.50 1.89 -9.97
CA ALA A 77 7.91 2.79 -8.96
C ALA A 77 6.63 2.23 -8.31
N THR A 78 5.78 1.55 -9.08
CA THR A 78 4.53 0.92 -8.59
C THR A 78 4.75 -0.26 -7.64
N HIS A 79 5.92 -0.89 -7.71
CA HIS A 79 6.24 -2.11 -7.00
C HIS A 79 7.28 -1.91 -5.89
N ILE A 80 8.01 -0.79 -5.89
CA ILE A 80 9.14 -0.62 -5.00
C ILE A 80 8.75 -0.72 -3.52
N LEU A 81 7.65 -0.08 -3.10
CA LEU A 81 7.20 -0.14 -1.70
C LEU A 81 6.81 -1.56 -1.29
N ARG A 82 6.26 -2.33 -2.24
CA ARG A 82 5.93 -3.74 -2.03
C ARG A 82 7.20 -4.59 -1.89
N HIS A 83 8.21 -4.33 -2.73
CA HIS A 83 9.50 -5.01 -2.64
C HIS A 83 10.25 -4.65 -1.35
N THR A 84 10.21 -3.39 -0.91
CA THR A 84 10.77 -2.96 0.37
C THR A 84 10.11 -3.71 1.53
N PHE A 85 8.77 -3.78 1.54
CA PHE A 85 8.06 -4.55 2.57
C PHE A 85 8.49 -6.02 2.57
N ALA A 86 8.50 -6.68 1.40
CA ALA A 86 8.86 -8.09 1.31
C ALA A 86 10.32 -8.35 1.74
N SER A 87 11.25 -7.46 1.37
CA SER A 87 12.66 -7.58 1.74
C SER A 87 12.84 -7.47 3.25
N HIS A 88 12.25 -6.43 3.88
CA HIS A 88 12.30 -6.28 5.33
C HIS A 88 11.59 -7.41 6.09
N PHE A 89 10.48 -7.92 5.56
CA PHE A 89 9.77 -9.05 6.15
C PHE A 89 10.66 -10.30 6.19
N MET A 90 11.28 -10.65 5.06
CA MET A 90 12.22 -11.79 5.00
C MET A 90 13.48 -11.56 5.85
N MET A 91 14.02 -10.34 5.87
CA MET A 91 15.17 -9.98 6.72
C MET A 91 14.88 -10.15 8.21
N ASN A 92 13.63 -9.96 8.62
CA ASN A 92 13.18 -10.12 10.01
C ASN A 92 12.74 -11.54 10.35
N GLY A 93 13.03 -12.53 9.50
CA GLY A 93 12.79 -13.94 9.78
C GLY A 93 11.48 -14.51 9.23
N GLY A 94 10.70 -13.73 8.47
CA GLY A 94 9.42 -14.15 7.92
C GLY A 94 8.29 -14.07 8.93
#